data_AF-A0A9D4V0I4-F1
#
_entry.id   AF-A0A9D4V0I4-F1
#
_cell.length_a   1.000
_cell.length_b   1.000
_cell.length_c   1.000
_cell.angle_alpha   90.00
_cell.angle_beta   90.00
_cell.angle_gamma   90.00
#
_symmetry.space_group_name_H-M   'P 1'
#
loop_
_entity.id
_entity.type
_entity.pdbx_description
1 polymer ?
#
loop_
_entity_poly.entity_id
_entity_poly.type
_entity_poly.pdbx_seq_one_letter_code
_entity_poly.pdbx_strand_id
1 'polypeptide(L)'
;MRSRSRCDANSGRAQSQHSEANGALMRVVPLAMWMGRQPAVQVAKAAKQDALLSHPSVVCQDANAAYAVAMAHLLTHPGNVRGAIVVAANSSDITSTLVKRWLLEDSTLTKNEIASSLNCTGMVGHVRHAFTLAFHFLRRRTSFGDALLETLQKGGDTDTSVAIVGGLMGALHSAQAIPHSMKNAVLQYDCSSKLGRLRPFAFSPGRFKELMDVIYPHQ
;
A
#
# COMPACT_ATOMS: atom_id res chain seq x y z
N MET A 1 31.11 -9.85 33.72
CA MET A 1 30.78 -8.59 33.03
C MET A 1 31.18 -8.71 31.57
N ARG A 2 30.23 -8.94 30.65
CA ARG A 2 30.45 -8.83 29.21
C ARG A 2 29.74 -7.55 28.75
N SER A 3 30.52 -6.57 28.30
CA SER A 3 30.02 -5.30 27.79
C SER A 3 29.15 -5.56 26.56
N ARG A 4 27.92 -5.02 26.58
CA ARG A 4 27.09 -4.91 25.39
C ARG A 4 27.76 -3.86 24.48
N SER A 5 28.32 -4.29 23.36
CA SER A 5 28.72 -3.35 22.31
C SER A 5 27.48 -2.61 21.84
N ARG A 6 27.57 -1.27 21.81
CA ARG A 6 26.54 -0.43 21.20
C ARG A 6 26.48 -0.81 19.72
N CYS A 7 25.36 -1.36 19.26
CA CYS A 7 25.08 -1.47 17.84
C CYS A 7 25.10 -0.03 17.27
N ASP A 8 26.00 0.22 16.33
CA ASP A 8 26.10 1.51 15.64
C ASP A 8 24.79 1.81 14.89
N ALA A 9 23.94 2.65 15.47
CA ALA A 9 22.69 3.08 14.83
C ALA A 9 22.92 3.77 13.46
N ASN A 10 24.14 4.23 13.18
CA ASN A 10 24.52 4.86 11.91
C ASN A 10 24.71 3.86 10.76
N SER A 11 25.17 2.63 11.02
CA SER A 11 25.40 1.64 9.95
C SER A 11 24.08 1.07 9.40
N GLY A 12 23.10 0.82 10.29
CA GLY A 12 21.76 0.40 9.89
C GLY A 12 21.00 1.49 9.11
N ARG A 13 21.20 2.77 9.46
CA ARG A 13 20.58 3.89 8.75
C ARG A 13 21.15 4.07 7.33
N ALA A 14 22.47 3.91 7.16
CA ALA A 14 23.11 3.95 5.84
C ALA A 14 22.65 2.78 4.93
N GLN A 15 22.56 1.55 5.46
CA GLN A 15 22.01 0.41 4.71
C GLN A 15 20.52 0.59 4.36
N SER A 16 19.74 1.24 5.21
CA SER A 16 18.32 1.50 4.95
C SER A 16 18.06 2.53 3.84
N GLN A 17 19.03 3.40 3.51
CA GLN A 17 18.89 4.43 2.47
C GLN A 17 18.77 3.85 1.05
N HIS A 18 19.31 2.64 0.84
CA HIS A 18 19.22 1.93 -0.44
C HIS A 18 18.20 0.79 -0.41
N SER A 19 17.58 0.53 0.75
CA SER A 19 16.57 -0.51 0.85
C SER A 19 15.28 -0.07 0.17
N GLU A 20 14.84 -0.84 -0.82
CA GLU A 20 13.60 -0.62 -1.57
C GLU A 20 12.49 -1.59 -1.14
N ALA A 21 12.40 -1.86 0.17
CA ALA A 21 11.36 -2.71 0.73
C ALA A 21 9.97 -2.04 0.72
N ASN A 22 8.93 -2.85 0.59
CA ASN A 22 7.52 -2.44 0.51
C ASN A 22 6.87 -2.12 1.87
N GLY A 23 7.60 -2.23 2.98
CA GLY A 23 7.05 -2.16 4.34
C GLY A 23 6.48 -0.79 4.74
N ALA A 24 6.92 0.31 4.12
CA ALA A 24 6.24 1.61 4.28
C ALA A 24 4.92 1.64 3.48
N LEU A 25 4.94 1.13 2.25
CA LEU A 25 3.80 1.18 1.33
C LEU A 25 2.61 0.38 1.86
N MET A 26 2.85 -0.76 2.52
CA MET A 26 1.80 -1.61 3.08
C MET A 26 0.95 -0.97 4.17
N ARG A 27 1.43 0.14 4.76
CA ARG A 27 0.75 0.83 5.86
C ARG A 27 0.30 2.25 5.52
N VAL A 28 0.42 2.69 4.26
CA VAL A 28 0.10 4.08 3.88
C VAL A 28 -1.40 4.37 3.78
N VAL A 29 -2.23 3.32 3.66
CA VAL A 29 -3.69 3.42 3.45
C VAL A 29 -4.40 4.31 4.48
N PRO A 30 -4.23 4.14 5.81
CA PRO A 30 -4.89 4.99 6.79
C PRO A 30 -4.52 6.48 6.66
N LEU A 31 -3.25 6.79 6.30
CA LEU A 31 -2.81 8.17 6.06
C LEU A 31 -3.53 8.76 4.85
N ALA A 32 -3.63 8.02 3.76
CA ALA A 32 -4.35 8.47 2.57
C ALA A 32 -5.84 8.71 2.85
N MET A 33 -6.48 7.87 3.67
CA MET A 33 -7.86 8.05 4.11
C MET A 33 -8.04 9.30 4.97
N TRP A 34 -7.18 9.48 5.97
CA TRP A 34 -7.20 10.65 6.86
C TRP A 34 -7.01 11.95 6.08
N MET A 35 -6.13 11.94 5.09
CA MET A 35 -5.78 13.09 4.27
C MET A 35 -6.67 13.25 3.02
N GLY A 36 -7.73 12.43 2.85
CA GLY A 36 -8.46 12.32 1.58
C GLY A 36 -9.01 13.64 1.02
N ARG A 37 -9.32 14.62 1.88
CA ARG A 37 -9.81 15.96 1.48
C ARG A 37 -8.72 17.03 1.39
N GLN A 38 -7.46 16.68 1.63
CA GLN A 38 -6.34 17.61 1.56
C GLN A 38 -5.80 17.73 0.13
N PRO A 39 -5.16 18.85 -0.23
CA PRO A 39 -4.52 18.99 -1.53
C PRO A 39 -3.47 17.89 -1.79
N ALA A 40 -3.38 17.40 -3.02
CA ALA A 40 -2.50 16.29 -3.40
C ALA A 40 -1.03 16.48 -2.96
N VAL A 41 -0.51 17.71 -3.02
CA VAL A 41 0.83 18.06 -2.55
C VAL A 41 1.01 17.78 -1.05
N GLN A 42 -0.01 18.07 -0.23
CA GLN A 42 0.05 17.78 1.21
C GLN A 42 -0.03 16.29 1.49
N VAL A 43 -0.87 15.56 0.75
CA VAL A 43 -0.95 14.09 0.83
C VAL A 43 0.40 13.46 0.47
N ALA A 44 1.00 13.89 -0.63
CA ALA A 44 2.31 13.41 -1.08
C ALA A 44 3.38 13.66 -0.02
N LYS A 45 3.50 14.89 0.48
CA LYS A 45 4.47 15.25 1.51
C LYS A 45 4.31 14.42 2.79
N ALA A 46 3.08 14.24 3.27
CA ALA A 46 2.80 13.45 4.45
C ALA A 46 3.18 11.97 4.26
N ALA A 47 2.85 11.39 3.10
CA ALA A 47 3.23 10.01 2.78
C ALA A 47 4.76 9.82 2.65
N LYS A 48 5.49 10.79 2.09
CA LYS A 48 6.97 10.77 2.08
C LYS A 48 7.53 10.82 3.50
N GLN A 49 6.97 11.66 4.36
CA GLN A 49 7.38 11.79 5.75
C GLN A 49 7.12 10.49 6.54
N ASP A 50 5.99 9.82 6.35
CA ASP A 50 5.72 8.51 6.98
C ASP A 50 6.72 7.45 6.52
N ALA A 51 6.95 7.36 5.20
CA ALA A 51 7.90 6.40 4.64
C ALA A 51 9.32 6.63 5.19
N LEU A 52 9.75 7.89 5.26
CA LEU A 52 11.07 8.30 5.75
C LEU A 52 11.39 7.80 7.16
N LEU A 53 10.39 7.54 8.00
CA LEU A 53 10.58 7.01 9.36
C LEU A 53 11.27 5.64 9.39
N SER A 54 11.13 4.84 8.32
CA SER A 54 11.62 3.45 8.29
C SER A 54 12.23 3.00 6.95
N HIS A 55 11.85 3.66 5.85
CA HIS A 55 12.28 3.35 4.49
C HIS A 55 12.77 4.64 3.83
N PRO A 56 13.98 5.12 4.19
CA PRO A 56 14.48 6.43 3.76
C PRO A 56 14.85 6.50 2.27
N SER A 57 14.83 5.39 1.52
CA SER A 57 15.02 5.41 0.06
C SER A 57 14.01 6.36 -0.60
N VAL A 58 14.50 7.18 -1.54
CA VAL A 58 13.66 8.09 -2.34
C VAL A 58 12.62 7.30 -3.12
N VAL A 59 12.95 6.09 -3.58
CA VAL A 59 12.01 5.21 -4.29
C VAL A 59 10.84 4.81 -3.39
N CYS A 60 11.11 4.42 -2.14
CA CYS A 60 10.05 4.09 -1.18
C CYS A 60 9.18 5.30 -0.86
N GLN A 61 9.80 6.46 -0.58
CA GLN A 61 9.07 7.71 -0.31
C GLN A 61 8.16 8.10 -1.47
N ASP A 62 8.67 8.07 -2.69
CA ASP A 62 7.93 8.46 -3.89
C ASP A 62 6.84 7.46 -4.27
N ALA A 63 7.06 6.16 -4.09
CA ALA A 63 6.03 5.14 -4.26
C ALA A 63 4.88 5.34 -3.27
N ASN A 64 5.19 5.66 -2.01
CA ASN A 64 4.19 5.97 -0.99
C ASN A 64 3.40 7.24 -1.35
N ALA A 65 4.08 8.29 -1.80
CA ALA A 65 3.46 9.52 -2.25
C ALA A 65 2.49 9.29 -3.41
N ALA A 66 2.94 8.61 -4.47
CA ALA A 66 2.14 8.35 -5.65
C ALA A 66 0.89 7.51 -5.32
N TYR A 67 1.07 6.47 -4.50
CA TYR A 67 -0.01 5.61 -4.05
C TYR A 67 -1.04 6.38 -3.21
N ALA A 68 -0.58 7.13 -2.20
CA ALA A 68 -1.46 7.88 -1.31
C ALA A 68 -2.26 8.96 -2.05
N VAL A 69 -1.63 9.66 -2.99
CA VAL A 69 -2.28 10.66 -3.85
C VAL A 69 -3.36 10.02 -4.73
N ALA A 70 -3.05 8.92 -5.40
CA ALA A 70 -4.02 8.21 -6.24
C ALA A 70 -5.21 7.71 -5.41
N MET A 71 -4.94 7.15 -4.23
CA MET A 71 -5.97 6.67 -3.31
C MET A 71 -6.85 7.82 -2.80
N ALA A 72 -6.27 8.92 -2.31
CA ALA A 72 -7.01 10.09 -1.85
C ALA A 72 -7.93 10.66 -2.95
N HIS A 73 -7.44 10.67 -4.20
CA HIS A 73 -8.25 11.06 -5.36
C HIS A 73 -9.46 10.12 -5.57
N LEU A 74 -9.27 8.80 -5.50
CA LEU A 74 -10.36 7.83 -5.65
C LEU A 74 -11.40 7.94 -4.53
N LEU A 75 -10.96 8.20 -3.29
CA LEU A 75 -11.85 8.37 -2.15
C LEU A 75 -12.75 9.61 -2.26
N THR A 76 -12.28 10.66 -2.93
CA THR A 76 -13.04 11.91 -3.15
C THR A 76 -13.76 11.96 -4.50
N HIS A 77 -13.30 11.18 -5.47
CA HIS A 77 -13.86 11.10 -6.83
C HIS A 77 -14.07 9.62 -7.20
N PRO A 78 -15.09 8.95 -6.63
CA PRO A 78 -15.32 7.52 -6.84
C PRO A 78 -15.34 7.14 -8.34
N GLY A 79 -14.60 6.10 -8.70
CA GLY A 79 -14.52 5.60 -10.07
C GLY A 79 -13.66 6.43 -11.05
N ASN A 80 -13.09 7.57 -10.63
CA ASN A 80 -12.23 8.40 -11.48
C ASN A 80 -10.78 7.88 -11.54
N VAL A 81 -10.62 6.69 -12.12
CA VAL A 81 -9.32 6.02 -12.33
C VAL A 81 -8.32 6.89 -13.09
N ARG A 82 -8.77 7.53 -14.17
CA ARG A 82 -7.89 8.37 -15.00
C ARG A 82 -7.37 9.56 -14.21
N GLY A 83 -8.23 10.24 -13.46
CA GLY A 83 -7.84 11.33 -12.57
C GLY A 83 -6.84 10.89 -11.51
N ALA A 84 -7.07 9.75 -10.85
CA ALA A 84 -6.17 9.23 -9.83
C ALA A 84 -4.75 9.00 -10.37
N ILE A 85 -4.63 8.42 -11.57
CA ILE A 85 -3.34 8.19 -12.23
C ILE A 85 -2.69 9.52 -12.64
N VAL A 86 -3.46 10.44 -13.21
CA VAL A 86 -2.94 11.74 -13.68
C VAL A 86 -2.41 12.57 -12.51
N VAL A 87 -3.15 12.68 -11.41
CA VAL A 87 -2.74 13.46 -10.24
C VAL A 87 -1.50 12.84 -9.60
N ALA A 88 -1.42 11.50 -9.52
CA ALA A 88 -0.22 10.82 -9.05
C ALA A 88 0.98 11.02 -9.99
N ALA A 89 0.81 10.82 -11.32
CA ALA A 89 1.89 10.96 -12.30
C ALA A 89 2.48 12.38 -12.38
N ASN A 90 1.61 13.39 -12.25
CA ASN A 90 1.98 14.81 -12.37
C ASN A 90 2.38 15.46 -11.03
N SER A 91 2.43 14.70 -9.94
CA SER A 91 2.87 15.24 -8.66
C SER A 91 4.33 15.68 -8.74
N SER A 92 4.57 16.96 -8.43
CA SER A 92 5.92 17.55 -8.37
C SER A 92 6.77 16.96 -7.25
N ASP A 93 6.15 16.39 -6.21
CA ASP A 93 6.84 15.79 -5.07
C ASP A 93 7.47 14.43 -5.39
N ILE A 94 7.07 13.79 -6.49
CA ILE A 94 7.63 12.52 -6.97
C ILE A 94 8.80 12.87 -7.89
N THR A 95 10.02 12.59 -7.45
CA THR A 95 11.25 12.95 -8.17
C THR A 95 11.88 11.74 -8.85
N SER A 96 11.63 10.52 -8.36
CA SER A 96 12.12 9.27 -8.90
C SER A 96 11.50 8.97 -10.27
N THR A 97 12.36 8.95 -11.28
CA THR A 97 11.98 8.54 -12.65
C THR A 97 11.59 7.07 -12.73
N LEU A 98 12.14 6.22 -11.85
CA LEU A 98 11.76 4.80 -11.74
C LEU A 98 10.31 4.65 -11.28
N VAL A 99 9.91 5.36 -10.21
CA VAL A 99 8.53 5.30 -9.71
C VAL A 99 7.55 5.82 -10.75
N LYS A 100 7.87 6.93 -11.43
CA LYS A 100 7.06 7.45 -12.54
C LYS A 100 6.92 6.44 -13.68
N ARG A 101 8.02 5.74 -14.02
CA ARG A 101 8.00 4.67 -15.04
C ARG A 101 7.08 3.52 -14.60
N TRP A 102 7.23 3.00 -13.38
CA TRP A 102 6.39 1.92 -12.86
C TRP A 102 4.91 2.30 -12.81
N LEU A 103 4.62 3.55 -12.42
CA LEU A 103 3.25 4.11 -12.40
C LEU A 103 2.64 4.24 -13.80
N LEU A 104 3.42 4.17 -14.88
CA LEU A 104 2.93 4.25 -16.26
C LEU A 104 3.28 3.01 -17.09
N GLU A 105 3.92 2.00 -16.50
CA GLU A 105 4.53 0.85 -17.19
C GLU A 105 3.51 0.06 -18.01
N ASP A 106 2.28 -0.05 -17.52
CA ASP A 106 1.19 -0.77 -18.20
C ASP A 106 0.42 0.04 -19.23
N SER A 107 0.72 1.34 -19.39
CA SER A 107 -0.05 2.18 -20.32
C SER A 107 0.03 1.71 -21.77
N THR A 108 1.04 0.89 -22.09
CA THR A 108 1.29 0.34 -23.42
C THR A 108 1.36 -1.19 -23.46
N LEU A 109 1.14 -1.88 -22.33
CA LEU A 109 1.32 -3.33 -22.24
C LEU A 109 -0.03 -4.06 -22.18
N THR A 110 -0.05 -5.29 -22.63
CA THR A 110 -1.14 -6.26 -22.46
C THR A 110 -1.07 -6.93 -21.08
N LYS A 111 -2.16 -7.59 -20.67
CA LYS A 111 -2.22 -8.36 -19.41
C LYS A 111 -1.08 -9.38 -19.28
N ASN A 112 -0.76 -10.07 -20.37
CA ASN A 112 0.26 -11.12 -20.38
C ASN A 112 1.70 -10.57 -20.30
N GLU A 113 1.93 -9.37 -20.84
CA GLU A 113 3.26 -8.75 -20.84
C GLU A 113 3.67 -8.27 -19.44
N ILE A 114 2.74 -7.69 -18.67
CA ILE A 114 3.00 -7.34 -17.27
C ILE A 114 3.17 -8.58 -16.40
N ALA A 115 2.35 -9.59 -16.65
CA ALA A 115 2.45 -10.84 -15.91
C ALA A 115 3.85 -11.47 -16.02
N SER A 116 4.49 -11.35 -17.18
CA SER A 116 5.83 -11.86 -17.44
C SER A 116 6.95 -10.88 -17.03
N SER A 117 6.68 -9.58 -16.89
CA SER A 117 7.70 -8.57 -16.56
C SER A 117 8.00 -8.45 -15.06
N LEU A 118 7.12 -8.96 -14.19
CA LEU A 118 7.25 -8.92 -12.74
C LEU A 118 7.65 -10.30 -12.17
N ASN A 119 8.95 -10.49 -11.93
CA ASN A 119 9.47 -11.64 -11.20
C ASN A 119 9.41 -11.38 -9.67
N CYS A 120 8.23 -11.59 -9.08
CA CYS A 120 7.99 -11.35 -7.65
C CYS A 120 8.78 -12.27 -6.71
N THR A 121 9.33 -13.39 -7.20
CA THR A 121 10.13 -14.34 -6.41
C THR A 121 11.63 -14.02 -6.42
N GLY A 122 12.12 -13.23 -7.38
CA GLY A 122 13.55 -12.88 -7.50
C GLY A 122 14.01 -11.82 -6.49
N MET A 123 13.15 -10.87 -6.14
CA MET A 123 13.39 -9.83 -5.12
C MET A 123 12.17 -9.71 -4.20
N VAL A 124 12.00 -10.72 -3.35
CA VAL A 124 10.88 -10.80 -2.41
C VAL A 124 10.84 -9.53 -1.54
N GLY A 125 9.66 -8.90 -1.45
CA GLY A 125 9.46 -7.68 -0.65
C GLY A 125 9.83 -6.37 -1.34
N HIS A 126 10.26 -6.39 -2.61
CA HIS A 126 10.60 -5.17 -3.33
C HIS A 126 9.36 -4.30 -3.64
N VAL A 127 9.42 -3.01 -3.35
CA VAL A 127 8.31 -2.04 -3.46
C VAL A 127 7.70 -1.98 -4.86
N ARG A 128 8.54 -2.07 -5.90
CA ARG A 128 8.11 -2.14 -7.31
C ARG A 128 6.99 -3.15 -7.54
N HIS A 129 7.09 -4.36 -6.99
CA HIS A 129 6.18 -5.46 -7.34
C HIS A 129 4.73 -5.12 -7.00
N ALA A 130 4.48 -4.84 -5.73
CA ALA A 130 3.15 -4.50 -5.25
C ALA A 130 2.64 -3.17 -5.83
N PHE A 131 3.54 -2.19 -5.97
CA PHE A 131 3.21 -0.88 -6.55
C PHE A 131 2.75 -1.00 -8.02
N THR A 132 3.54 -1.67 -8.87
CA THR A 132 3.20 -1.86 -10.29
C THR A 132 1.91 -2.66 -10.44
N LEU A 133 1.71 -3.72 -9.66
CA LEU A 133 0.47 -4.51 -9.69
C LEU A 133 -0.75 -3.68 -9.28
N ALA A 134 -0.64 -2.86 -8.22
CA ALA A 134 -1.76 -2.04 -7.76
C ALA A 134 -2.21 -1.07 -8.87
N PHE A 135 -1.28 -0.37 -9.53
CA PHE A 135 -1.63 0.52 -10.63
C PHE A 135 -2.08 -0.23 -11.90
N HIS A 136 -1.53 -1.42 -12.18
CA HIS A 136 -1.98 -2.31 -13.27
C HIS A 136 -3.47 -2.64 -13.14
N PHE A 137 -3.87 -3.19 -11.99
CA PHE A 137 -5.27 -3.54 -11.74
C PHE A 137 -6.18 -2.31 -11.67
N LEU A 138 -5.69 -1.20 -11.12
CA LEU A 138 -6.42 0.07 -11.12
C LEU A 138 -6.73 0.54 -12.55
N ARG A 139 -5.73 0.58 -13.45
CA ARG A 139 -5.91 0.97 -14.86
C ARG A 139 -6.94 0.12 -15.58
N ARG A 140 -6.96 -1.18 -15.30
CA ARG A 140 -7.87 -2.16 -15.92
C ARG A 140 -9.23 -2.25 -15.26
N ARG A 141 -9.43 -1.56 -14.13
CA ARG A 141 -10.63 -1.69 -13.30
C ARG A 141 -10.93 -3.16 -12.95
N THR A 142 -9.88 -3.97 -12.77
CA THR A 142 -10.00 -5.39 -12.42
C THR A 142 -10.82 -5.54 -11.15
N SER A 143 -11.70 -6.55 -11.06
CA SER A 143 -12.51 -6.75 -9.85
C SER A 143 -11.63 -6.92 -8.60
N PHE A 144 -12.16 -6.58 -7.42
CA PHE A 144 -11.39 -6.71 -6.16
C PHE A 144 -10.88 -8.15 -5.96
N GLY A 145 -11.74 -9.15 -6.17
CA GLY A 145 -11.39 -10.56 -6.01
C GLY A 145 -10.33 -11.02 -7.00
N ASP A 146 -10.47 -10.68 -8.28
CA ASP A 146 -9.53 -11.10 -9.32
C ASP A 146 -8.15 -10.44 -9.12
N ALA A 147 -8.11 -9.15 -8.78
CA ALA A 147 -6.86 -8.45 -8.52
C ALA A 147 -6.07 -9.09 -7.37
N LEU A 148 -6.76 -9.51 -6.31
CA LEU A 148 -6.15 -10.22 -5.19
C LEU A 148 -5.67 -11.61 -5.57
N LEU A 149 -6.51 -12.39 -6.27
CA LEU A 149 -6.17 -13.74 -6.72
C LEU A 149 -4.96 -13.73 -7.66
N GLU A 150 -4.94 -12.83 -8.65
CA GLU A 150 -3.82 -12.70 -9.58
C GLU A 150 -2.54 -12.23 -8.86
N THR A 151 -2.66 -11.40 -7.82
CA THR A 151 -1.51 -11.01 -6.99
C THR A 151 -0.97 -12.20 -6.19
N LEU A 152 -1.83 -13.03 -5.60
CA LEU A 152 -1.43 -14.25 -4.88
C LEU A 152 -0.68 -15.22 -5.80
N GLN A 153 -1.16 -15.37 -7.04
CA GLN A 153 -0.53 -16.23 -8.05
C GLN A 153 0.88 -15.79 -8.46
N LYS A 154 1.28 -14.54 -8.19
CA LYS A 154 2.65 -14.06 -8.44
C LYS A 154 3.68 -14.61 -7.44
N GLY A 155 3.24 -15.11 -6.29
CA GLY A 155 4.14 -15.59 -5.24
C GLY A 155 5.04 -14.47 -4.66
N GLY A 156 6.13 -14.87 -4.02
CA GLY A 156 7.01 -13.94 -3.31
C GLY A 156 6.37 -13.42 -2.03
N ASP A 157 6.37 -12.09 -1.85
CA ASP A 157 5.85 -11.41 -0.66
C ASP A 157 4.34 -11.17 -0.77
N THR A 158 3.58 -12.27 -0.70
CA THR A 158 2.15 -12.29 -1.05
C THR A 158 1.28 -11.54 -0.05
N ASP A 159 1.56 -11.61 1.25
CA ASP A 159 0.76 -10.93 2.28
C ASP A 159 0.78 -9.41 2.08
N THR A 160 1.97 -8.87 1.87
CA THR A 160 2.23 -7.44 1.74
C THR A 160 1.77 -6.94 0.38
N SER A 161 2.02 -7.71 -0.69
CA SER A 161 1.57 -7.34 -2.04
C SER A 161 0.05 -7.32 -2.14
N VAL A 162 -0.65 -8.29 -1.56
CA VAL A 162 -2.12 -8.33 -1.50
C VAL A 162 -2.66 -7.19 -0.66
N ALA A 163 -2.04 -6.84 0.47
CA ALA A 163 -2.47 -5.71 1.29
C ALA A 163 -2.39 -4.38 0.50
N ILE A 164 -1.29 -4.16 -0.23
CA ILE A 164 -1.08 -2.95 -1.04
C ILE A 164 -2.05 -2.90 -2.22
N VAL A 165 -2.22 -4.00 -2.97
CA VAL A 165 -3.17 -4.07 -4.08
C VAL A 165 -4.60 -3.88 -3.56
N GLY A 166 -4.97 -4.58 -2.50
CA GLY A 166 -6.28 -4.51 -1.88
C GLY A 166 -6.65 -3.11 -1.38
N GLY A 167 -5.69 -2.36 -0.82
CA GLY A 167 -5.95 -0.97 -0.40
C GLY A 167 -6.41 -0.06 -1.55
N LEU A 168 -5.74 -0.12 -2.70
CA LEU A 168 -6.04 0.74 -3.84
C LEU A 168 -7.29 0.26 -4.59
N MET A 169 -7.43 -1.06 -4.76
CA MET A 169 -8.61 -1.64 -5.38
C MET A 169 -9.86 -1.49 -4.50
N GLY A 170 -9.71 -1.48 -3.17
CA GLY A 170 -10.76 -1.16 -2.23
C GLY A 170 -11.23 0.29 -2.36
N ALA A 171 -10.30 1.24 -2.55
CA ALA A 171 -10.65 2.63 -2.84
C ALA A 171 -11.39 2.79 -4.18
N LEU A 172 -11.08 1.97 -5.19
CA LEU A 172 -11.79 1.95 -6.46
C LEU A 172 -13.21 1.37 -6.35
N HIS A 173 -13.34 0.20 -5.73
CA HIS A 173 -14.56 -0.61 -5.79
C HIS A 173 -15.49 -0.46 -4.59
N SER A 174 -15.07 0.27 -3.56
CA SER A 174 -15.76 0.41 -2.26
C SER A 174 -15.85 -0.88 -1.44
N ALA A 175 -16.26 -0.76 -0.17
CA ALA A 175 -16.38 -1.89 0.77
C ALA A 175 -17.46 -2.90 0.36
N GLN A 176 -18.47 -2.46 -0.40
CA GLN A 176 -19.58 -3.29 -0.86
C GLN A 176 -19.12 -4.36 -1.87
N ALA A 177 -18.11 -4.06 -2.68
CA ALA A 177 -17.57 -4.98 -3.68
C ALA A 177 -16.64 -6.05 -3.12
N ILE A 178 -16.20 -5.93 -1.86
CA ILE A 178 -15.37 -6.93 -1.22
C ILE A 178 -16.23 -8.18 -0.93
N PRO A 179 -15.81 -9.39 -1.36
CA PRO A 179 -16.56 -10.62 -1.10
C PRO A 179 -16.86 -10.83 0.38
N HIS A 180 -18.09 -11.24 0.70
CA HIS A 180 -18.55 -11.44 2.08
C HIS A 180 -17.69 -12.47 2.84
N SER A 181 -17.28 -13.56 2.19
CA SER A 181 -16.40 -14.56 2.78
C SER A 181 -15.07 -13.97 3.25
N MET A 182 -14.46 -13.09 2.43
CA MET A 182 -13.21 -12.40 2.77
C MET A 182 -13.40 -11.41 3.92
N LYS A 183 -14.47 -10.60 3.89
CA LYS A 183 -14.79 -9.67 4.99
C LYS A 183 -15.00 -10.40 6.31
N ASN A 184 -15.82 -11.47 6.29
CA ASN A 184 -16.17 -12.22 7.48
C ASN A 184 -14.96 -12.93 8.09
N ALA A 185 -14.06 -13.48 7.25
CA ALA A 185 -12.83 -14.10 7.74
C ALA A 185 -11.96 -13.14 8.57
N VAL A 186 -11.94 -11.85 8.22
CA VAL A 186 -11.22 -10.82 8.97
C VAL A 186 -12.04 -10.34 10.19
N LEU A 187 -13.31 -9.99 9.99
CA LEU A 187 -14.15 -9.40 11.05
C LEU A 187 -14.52 -10.40 12.16
N GLN A 188 -14.48 -11.70 11.88
CA GLN A 188 -14.75 -12.74 12.87
C GLN A 188 -13.47 -13.31 13.48
N TYR A 189 -12.29 -12.79 13.10
CA TYR A 189 -11.03 -13.28 13.63
C TYR A 189 -10.90 -12.96 15.13
N ASP A 190 -10.87 -14.01 15.94
CA ASP A 190 -10.67 -13.91 17.38
C ASP A 190 -9.18 -13.97 17.73
N CYS A 191 -8.60 -12.80 17.98
CA CYS A 191 -7.19 -12.67 18.39
C CYS A 191 -6.92 -13.10 19.84
N SER A 192 -7.94 -13.51 20.61
CA SER A 192 -7.78 -14.09 21.94
C SER A 192 -7.57 -15.62 21.91
N SER A 193 -7.97 -16.27 20.82
CA SER A 193 -7.73 -17.69 20.57
C SER A 193 -6.23 -17.92 20.25
N LYS A 194 -5.57 -18.72 21.07
CA LYS A 194 -4.10 -18.89 21.06
C LYS A 194 -3.58 -19.45 19.73
N LEU A 195 -2.76 -18.66 19.03
CA LEU A 195 -1.61 -19.06 18.19
C LEU A 195 -0.85 -17.78 17.76
N GLY A 196 0.01 -17.22 18.63
CA GLY A 196 0.91 -16.11 18.25
C GLY A 196 1.04 -14.98 19.28
N ARG A 197 1.52 -13.80 18.80
CA ARG A 197 1.66 -12.59 19.63
C ARG A 197 0.28 -12.11 20.09
N LEU A 198 0.10 -12.00 21.42
CA LEU A 198 -1.11 -11.47 22.03
C LEU A 198 -1.40 -10.06 21.50
N ARG A 199 -2.49 -9.91 20.76
CA ARG A 199 -3.01 -8.60 20.36
C ARG A 199 -4.01 -8.12 21.42
N PRO A 200 -3.88 -6.89 21.94
CA PRO A 200 -4.89 -6.34 22.85
C PRO A 200 -6.27 -6.41 22.21
N PHE A 201 -7.27 -6.87 22.97
CA PHE A 201 -8.64 -7.03 22.48
C PHE A 201 -9.22 -5.75 21.87
N ALA A 202 -8.82 -4.58 22.39
CA ALA A 202 -9.18 -3.26 21.86
C ALA A 202 -8.77 -3.02 20.39
N PHE A 203 -7.78 -3.77 19.88
CA PHE A 203 -7.30 -3.67 18.50
C PHE A 203 -7.65 -4.91 17.67
N SER A 204 -8.58 -5.74 18.14
CA SER A 204 -9.09 -6.89 17.38
C SER A 204 -9.73 -6.41 16.07
N PRO A 205 -9.46 -7.05 14.92
CA PRO A 205 -10.11 -6.71 13.66
C PRO A 205 -11.64 -6.73 13.72
N GLY A 206 -12.24 -7.62 14.53
CA GLY A 206 -13.69 -7.66 14.70
C GLY A 206 -14.30 -6.43 15.36
N ARG A 207 -13.49 -5.62 16.05
CA ARG A 207 -13.89 -4.35 16.64
C ARG A 207 -13.68 -3.16 15.71
N PHE A 208 -13.35 -3.40 14.44
CA PHE A 208 -13.07 -2.33 13.47
C PHE A 208 -14.18 -1.27 13.44
N LYS A 209 -15.46 -1.67 13.46
CA LYS A 209 -16.58 -0.72 13.45
C LYS A 209 -16.59 0.19 14.68
N GLU A 210 -16.49 -0.39 15.87
CA GLU A 210 -16.43 0.36 17.13
C GLU A 210 -15.22 1.31 17.18
N LEU A 211 -14.07 0.85 16.68
CA LEU A 211 -12.86 1.67 16.61
C LEU A 211 -13.04 2.86 15.65
N MET A 212 -13.70 2.64 14.50
CA MET A 212 -14.00 3.70 13.54
C MET A 212 -14.98 4.72 14.12
N ASP A 213 -16.00 4.28 14.87
CA ASP A 213 -16.95 5.18 15.53
C ASP A 213 -16.24 6.08 16.57
N VAL A 214 -15.20 5.59 17.25
CA VAL A 214 -14.38 6.39 18.18
C VAL A 214 -13.45 7.36 17.46
N ILE A 215 -12.83 6.94 16.36
CA ILE A 215 -11.85 7.77 15.61
C ILE A 215 -12.57 8.82 14.74
N TYR A 216 -13.77 8.50 14.24
CA TYR A 216 -14.59 9.36 13.38
C TYR A 216 -16.02 9.49 13.90
N PRO A 217 -16.24 10.15 15.05
CA PRO A 217 -17.55 10.21 15.71
C PRO A 217 -18.64 11.00 14.96
N HIS A 218 -18.32 11.61 13.80
CA HIS A 218 -19.18 12.58 13.11
C HIS A 218 -19.23 12.41 11.58
N GLN A 219 -19.26 11.17 11.06
CA GLN A 219 -19.64 10.93 9.66
C GLN A 219 -21.14 10.72 9.50
#